data_AF-A0A7W0Z863-F1
#
_entry.id   AF-A0A7W0Z863-F1
#
_cell.length_a   1.000
_cell.length_b   1.000
_cell.length_c   1.000
_cell.angle_alpha   90.00
_cell.angle_beta   90.00
_cell.angle_gamma   90.00
#
_symmetry.space_group_name_H-M   'P 1'
#
loop_
_entity.id
_entity.type
_entity.pdbx_description
1 polymer ?
#
loop_
_entity_poly.entity_id
_entity_poly.type
_entity_poly.pdbx_seq_one_letter_code
_entity_poly.pdbx_strand_id
1 'polypeptide(L)' 'MQPPETATTVRVQDGRTLTTDGPFAEIKQAIGSYCFFDADDLDAAIELASRIPAAGMGGAVEVRPILEW' A
#
# COMPACT_ATOMS: atom_id res chain seq x y z
N MET A 1 -8.03 4.56 10.23
CA MET A 1 -7.72 4.15 8.85
C MET A 1 -8.94 4.45 7.98
N GLN A 2 -8.77 5.20 6.89
CA GLN A 2 -9.86 5.47 5.94
C GLN A 2 -10.36 4.19 5.26
N PRO A 3 -11.57 4.16 4.66
CA PRO A 3 -12.12 2.99 3.97
C PRO A 3 -11.19 2.41 2.87
N PRO A 4 -11.28 1.10 2.52
CA PRO A 4 -10.40 0.47 1.53
C PRO A 4 -10.35 1.16 0.18
N GLU A 5 -11.43 1.84 -0.21
CA GLU A 5 -11.58 2.59 -1.45
C GLU A 5 -10.62 3.77 -1.55
N THR A 6 -10.11 4.25 -0.41
CA THR A 6 -9.10 5.32 -0.34
C THR A 6 -7.66 4.81 -0.43
N ALA A 7 -7.48 3.49 -0.60
CA ALA A 7 -6.15 2.90 -0.68
C ALA A 7 -5.44 3.32 -1.97
N THR A 8 -4.13 3.50 -1.87
CA THR A 8 -3.22 3.36 -3.02
C THR A 8 -2.50 2.04 -2.86
N THR A 9 -2.74 1.13 -3.80
CA THR A 9 -2.06 -0.17 -3.83
C THR A 9 -0.71 -0.04 -4.52
N VAL A 10 0.34 -0.49 -3.85
CA VAL A 10 1.72 -0.44 -4.31
C VAL A 10 2.22 -1.84 -4.64
N ARG A 11 2.82 -1.98 -5.83
CA ARG A 11 3.53 -3.17 -6.31
C ARG A 11 4.87 -2.78 -6.91
N VAL A 12 5.82 -3.70 -6.93
CA VAL A 12 7.10 -3.55 -7.61
C VAL A 12 7.25 -4.66 -8.63
N GLN A 13 7.42 -4.28 -9.89
CA GLN A 13 7.64 -5.21 -10.99
C GLN A 13 8.80 -4.69 -11.84
N ASP A 14 9.76 -5.57 -12.16
CA ASP A 14 10.94 -5.23 -12.96
C ASP A 14 11.72 -4.02 -12.43
N GLY A 15 11.78 -3.88 -11.10
CA GLY A 15 12.44 -2.77 -10.41
C GLY A 15 11.69 -1.44 -10.48
N ARG A 16 10.43 -1.43 -10.94
CA ARG A 16 9.58 -0.24 -11.04
C ARG A 16 8.43 -0.30 -10.06
N THR A 17 8.20 0.80 -9.36
CA THR A 17 7.02 0.97 -8.51
C THR A 17 5.79 1.22 -9.39
N LEU A 18 4.75 0.42 -9.18
CA LEU A 18 3.45 0.52 -9.83
C LEU A 18 2.41 0.87 -8.76
N THR A 19 1.58 1.86 -9.03
CA THR A 19 0.49 2.29 -8.17
C THR A 19 -0.85 2.07 -8.86
N THR A 20 -1.86 1.67 -8.08
CA THR A 20 -3.26 1.61 -8.52
C THR A 20 -4.16 2.15 -7.42
N ASP A 21 -5.16 2.94 -7.80
CA ASP A 21 -6.18 3.42 -6.86
C ASP A 21 -7.10 2.27 -6.42
N GLY A 22 -7.49 2.30 -5.15
CA GLY A 22 -8.31 1.29 -4.52
C GLY A 22 -7.51 0.11 -3.96
N PRO A 23 -8.21 -0.84 -3.31
CA PRO A 23 -7.61 -1.99 -2.65
C PRO A 23 -7.01 -2.98 -3.67
N PHE A 24 -6.09 -3.83 -3.20
CA PHE A 24 -5.35 -4.74 -4.07
C PHE A 24 -6.24 -5.81 -4.72
N ALA A 25 -7.34 -6.20 -4.07
CA ALA A 25 -8.28 -7.15 -4.63
C ALA A 25 -9.71 -6.95 -4.09
N GLU A 26 -10.71 -7.03 -4.96
CA GLU A 26 -12.14 -7.17 -4.57
C GLU A 26 -12.46 -8.54 -3.91
N ILE A 27 -11.49 -9.48 -3.82
CA ILE A 27 -11.73 -10.87 -3.44
C ILE A 27 -10.71 -11.39 -2.42
N LYS A 28 -11.19 -12.30 -1.55
CA LYS A 28 -10.56 -12.98 -0.40
C LYS A 28 -9.06 -13.29 -0.51
N GLN A 29 -8.20 -12.28 -0.36
CA GLN A 29 -6.81 -12.48 0.03
C GLN A 29 -6.68 -12.19 1.52
N ALA A 30 -5.87 -12.99 2.22
CA ALA A 30 -5.61 -12.77 3.64
C ALA A 30 -4.67 -11.58 3.82
N ILE A 31 -5.04 -10.64 4.69
CA ILE A 31 -4.12 -9.59 5.13
C ILE A 31 -3.02 -10.26 5.96
N GLY A 32 -1.80 -10.27 5.43
CA GLY A 32 -0.65 -10.86 6.11
C GLY A 32 -0.14 -10.02 7.29
N SER A 33 -0.23 -8.69 7.19
CA SER A 33 0.20 -7.75 8.22
C SER A 33 -0.41 -6.35 7.98
N TYR A 34 -0.40 -5.51 9.01
CA TYR A 34 -0.69 -4.08 8.94
C TYR A 34 0.20 -3.30 9.91
N CYS A 35 0.51 -2.05 9.59
CA CYS A 35 1.25 -1.14 10.47
C CYS A 35 0.79 0.31 10.27
N PHE A 36 1.18 1.17 11.22
CA PHE A 36 1.02 2.61 11.12
C PHE A 36 2.40 3.27 11.13
N PHE A 37 2.56 4.32 10.34
CA PHE A 37 3.77 5.12 10.28
C PHE A 37 3.43 6.54 9.86
N ASP A 38 4.30 7.47 10.22
CA ASP A 38 4.25 8.86 9.75
C ASP A 38 5.01 9.02 8.43
N ALA A 39 4.45 9.81 7.53
CA ALA A 39 5.08 10.24 6.29
C ALA A 39 4.68 11.70 5.99
N ASP A 40 5.57 12.42 5.31
CA ASP A 40 5.33 13.82 4.95
C ASP A 40 4.11 13.97 4.02
N ASP A 41 3.95 13.02 3.10
CA ASP A 41 2.83 12.94 2.16
C ASP A 41 2.60 11.50 1.66
N LEU A 42 1.63 11.33 0.77
CA LEU A 42 1.30 10.03 0.17
C LEU A 42 2.44 9.49 -0.69
N ASP A 43 3.21 10.34 -1.36
CA ASP A 43 4.31 9.90 -2.22
C ASP A 43 5.46 9.31 -1.38
N ALA A 44 5.81 9.96 -0.26
CA ALA A 44 6.76 9.44 0.72
C ALA A 44 6.28 8.09 1.31
N ALA A 45 4.98 7.96 1.56
CA ALA A 45 4.39 6.71 2.02
C ALA A 45 4.44 5.59 0.97
N ILE A 46 4.21 5.92 -0.31
CA ILE A 46 4.33 4.98 -1.44
C ILE A 46 5.79 4.54 -1.61
N GLU A 47 6.75 5.47 -1.48
CA GLU A 47 8.17 5.14 -1.56
C GLU A 47 8.55 4.13 -0.48
N LEU A 48 8.14 4.34 0.77
CA LEU A 48 8.37 3.39 1.85
C LEU A 48 7.68 2.04 1.56
N ALA A 49 6.42 2.06 1.12
CA ALA A 49 5.66 0.86 0.80
C ALA A 49 6.33 0.02 -0.30
N SER A 50 6.95 0.66 -1.30
CA SER A 50 7.67 -0.03 -2.38
C SER A 50 8.89 -0.82 -1.90
N ARG A 51 9.44 -0.47 -0.72
CA ARG A 51 10.58 -1.16 -0.09
C ARG A 51 10.15 -2.38 0.75
N ILE A 52 8.86 -2.56 1.01
CA ILE A 52 8.34 -3.71 1.75
C ILE A 52 8.42 -4.95 0.84
N PRO A 53 9.03 -6.07 1.27
CA PRO A 53 9.25 -7.24 0.40
C PRO A 53 7.97 -7.77 -0.27
N ALA A 54 6.82 -7.67 0.40
CA ALA A 54 5.53 -8.07 -0.15
C ALA A 54 5.20 -7.38 -1.48
N ALA A 55 5.63 -6.12 -1.68
CA ALA A 55 5.39 -5.39 -2.92
C ALA A 55 6.13 -6.00 -4.12
N GLY A 56 7.29 -6.64 -3.92
CA GLY A 56 8.11 -7.22 -4.99
C GLY A 56 8.06 -8.76 -5.09
N MET A 57 7.47 -9.44 -4.12
CA MET A 57 7.46 -10.92 -4.01
C MET A 57 6.10 -11.54 -4.35
N GLY A 58 5.35 -10.93 -5.28
CA GLY A 58 4.05 -11.43 -5.74
C GLY A 58 2.84 -11.03 -4.89
N GLY A 59 3.03 -10.17 -3.89
CA GLY A 59 1.96 -9.53 -3.12
C GLY A 59 1.76 -8.07 -3.50
N ALA A 60 1.15 -7.32 -2.58
CA ALA A 60 1.02 -5.87 -2.67
C ALA A 60 0.93 -5.24 -1.28
N VAL A 61 1.07 -3.92 -1.22
CA VAL A 61 0.89 -3.11 -0.02
C VAL A 61 -0.19 -2.07 -0.27
N GLU A 62 -1.22 -2.02 0.58
CA GLU A 62 -2.22 -0.96 0.56
C GLU A 62 -1.80 0.19 1.47
N VAL A 63 -1.59 1.38 0.91
CA VAL A 63 -1.35 2.61 1.66
C VAL A 63 -2.68 3.33 1.85
N ARG A 64 -3.10 3.52 3.10
CA ARG A 64 -4.39 4.15 3.44
C ARG A 64 -4.18 5.31 4.40
N PRO A 65 -4.50 6.56 4.00
CA PRO A 65 -4.41 7.71 4.88
C PRO A 65 -5.28 7.57 6.14
N ILE A 66 -4.93 8.33 7.16
CA ILE A 66 -5.71 8.45 8.40
C ILE A 66 -6.01 9.94 8.58
N LEU A 67 -7.29 10.29 8.71
CA LEU A 67 -7.73 11.69 8.82
C LEU A 67 -7.60 12.26 10.24
N GLU A 68 -7.51 11.40 11.26
CA GLU A 68 -7.40 11.80 12.65
C GLU A 68 -6.33 10.99 13.36
N TRP A 69 -5.41 11.70 14.02
CA TRP A 69 -4.42 11.17 14.96
C TRP A 69 -4.71 11.75 16.35
#